data_AF-A0A067C2U4-F1
#
_entry.id   AF-A0A067C2U4-F1
#
_cell.length_a   1.000
_cell.length_b   1.000
_cell.length_c   1.000
_cell.angle_alpha   90.00
_cell.angle_beta   90.00
_cell.angle_gamma   90.00
#
_symmetry.space_group_name_H-M   'P 1'
#
loop_
_entity.id
_entity.type
_entity.pdbx_description
1 polymer ?
#
loop_
_entity_poly.entity_id
_entity_poly.type
_entity_poly.pdbx_seq_one_letter_code
_entity_poly.pdbx_strand_id
1 'polypeptide(L)'
;MSSTDSDEDVPLSKLREQPAKPSMKRQIVDDDTDSDEDKPLMTMKKVKKSSSSSSEDDDQPISAFKKKPTVKSEPKIKAEPKVKAEPKVKKEANGSKKVKKEADVKIEKRTLAASTKSTRKVAHIAFKQQECSEALYDTLKGRLVQELLCRWWYALDWPPKDSNYEETADLQPLDGFTGAFISVKGDNMGSIVDKRNSGGKPTFMTFFAMPAKEVQELLVVAYKNQMQVLERHEGADCPLLKDLKTSLLSAQKIDSDKAEKGGLKVLKSFTEVAKRLRDL
;
A
#
# COMPACT_ATOMS: atom_id res chain seq x y z
N MET A 1 -24.34 -54.73 -27.71
CA MET A 1 -25.05 -54.27 -26.49
C MET A 1 -23.99 -54.02 -25.44
N SER A 2 -23.60 -52.76 -25.27
CA SER A 2 -22.61 -52.34 -24.27
C SER A 2 -23.28 -51.26 -23.42
N SER A 3 -23.39 -51.58 -22.13
CA SER A 3 -24.13 -50.81 -21.14
C SER A 3 -23.40 -49.51 -20.82
N THR A 4 -24.17 -48.43 -20.87
CA THR A 4 -23.84 -47.07 -20.47
C THR A 4 -23.78 -47.02 -18.94
N ASP A 5 -22.60 -46.82 -18.38
CA ASP A 5 -22.41 -46.52 -16.96
C ASP A 5 -22.63 -45.01 -16.77
N SER A 6 -23.58 -44.68 -15.91
CA SER A 6 -24.21 -43.37 -15.79
C SER A 6 -23.66 -42.68 -14.54
N ASP A 7 -22.86 -41.63 -14.75
CA ASP A 7 -22.39 -40.71 -13.70
C ASP A 7 -23.59 -40.12 -12.93
N GLU A 8 -23.80 -40.61 -11.70
CA GLU A 8 -24.76 -40.05 -10.73
C GLU A 8 -24.21 -38.73 -10.16
N ASP A 9 -24.67 -37.65 -10.77
CA ASP A 9 -24.42 -36.27 -10.34
C ASP A 9 -25.08 -36.01 -8.96
N VAL A 10 -24.26 -35.85 -7.92
CA VAL A 10 -24.72 -35.61 -6.54
C VAL A 10 -24.96 -34.12 -6.34
N PRO A 11 -26.21 -33.67 -6.05
CA PRO A 11 -26.48 -32.26 -5.86
C PRO A 11 -25.81 -31.72 -4.59
N LEU A 12 -25.08 -30.62 -4.75
CA LEU A 12 -24.33 -29.89 -3.71
C LEU A 12 -25.17 -29.51 -2.47
N SER A 13 -26.50 -29.51 -2.58
CA SER A 13 -27.41 -29.26 -1.46
C SER A 13 -27.32 -30.30 -0.34
N LYS A 14 -26.81 -31.53 -0.60
CA LYS A 14 -26.60 -32.55 0.44
C LYS A 14 -25.31 -32.41 1.25
N LEU A 15 -24.37 -31.54 0.85
CA LEU A 15 -23.12 -31.35 1.62
C LEU A 15 -23.27 -30.47 2.87
N ARG A 16 -24.39 -29.74 3.00
CA ARG A 16 -24.54 -28.71 4.05
C ARG A 16 -25.26 -29.19 5.32
N GLU A 17 -25.80 -30.41 5.34
CA GLU A 17 -26.60 -30.93 6.46
C GLU A 17 -25.84 -31.87 7.41
N GLN A 18 -24.50 -31.94 7.33
CA GLN A 18 -23.76 -32.68 8.36
C GLN A 18 -23.76 -31.92 9.69
N PRO A 19 -24.28 -32.50 10.78
CA PRO A 19 -24.22 -31.88 12.10
C PRO A 19 -22.75 -31.74 12.54
N ALA A 20 -22.38 -30.54 12.98
CA ALA A 20 -21.04 -30.24 13.45
C ALA A 20 -20.60 -31.25 14.53
N LYS A 21 -19.55 -32.02 14.22
CA LYS A 21 -18.91 -32.88 15.22
C LYS A 21 -18.37 -32.00 16.36
N PRO A 22 -18.55 -32.39 17.64
CA PRO A 22 -18.02 -31.63 18.76
C PRO A 22 -16.49 -31.57 18.68
N SER A 23 -15.96 -30.35 18.55
CA SER A 23 -14.52 -30.10 18.55
C SER A 23 -13.91 -30.56 19.88
N MET A 24 -12.95 -31.47 19.81
CA MET A 24 -12.13 -31.83 20.97
C MET A 24 -11.41 -30.58 21.48
N LYS A 25 -11.64 -30.25 22.76
CA LYS A 25 -10.88 -29.24 23.50
C LYS A 25 -9.39 -29.60 23.44
N ARG A 26 -8.58 -28.77 22.78
CA ARG A 26 -7.13 -28.75 22.99
C ARG A 26 -6.89 -28.13 24.36
N GLN A 27 -6.35 -28.93 25.29
CA GLN A 27 -5.71 -28.42 26.49
C GLN A 27 -4.46 -27.65 26.05
N ILE A 28 -4.45 -26.35 26.33
CA ILE A 28 -3.25 -25.52 26.33
C ILE A 28 -2.59 -25.79 27.67
N VAL A 29 -1.37 -26.33 27.64
CA VAL A 29 -0.49 -26.44 28.80
C VAL A 29 0.31 -25.15 28.82
N ASP A 30 -0.01 -24.28 29.77
CA ASP A 30 0.83 -23.13 30.13
C ASP A 30 2.02 -23.67 30.93
N ASP A 31 3.21 -23.61 30.33
CA ASP A 31 4.48 -23.91 31.00
C ASP A 31 4.96 -22.63 31.68
N ASP A 32 4.54 -22.51 32.94
CA ASP A 32 5.02 -21.55 33.94
C ASP A 32 6.47 -21.93 34.31
N THR A 33 7.47 -21.27 33.72
CA THR A 33 8.84 -21.31 34.23
C THR A 33 9.18 -19.99 34.92
N ASP A 34 8.98 -20.08 36.22
CA ASP A 34 9.52 -19.31 37.34
C ASP A 34 10.97 -18.82 37.13
N SER A 35 11.20 -17.52 37.25
CA SER A 35 12.52 -16.99 37.60
C SER A 35 12.37 -15.68 38.35
N ASP A 36 12.37 -15.82 39.67
CA ASP A 36 12.51 -14.81 40.71
C ASP A 36 13.62 -13.80 40.43
N GLU A 37 13.31 -12.51 40.54
CA GLU A 37 14.24 -11.54 41.11
C GLU A 37 13.50 -10.40 41.83
N ASP A 38 13.45 -10.53 43.15
CA ASP A 38 12.95 -9.61 44.17
C ASP A 38 13.53 -8.18 44.08
N LYS A 39 12.66 -7.15 44.15
CA LYS A 39 12.98 -5.83 44.75
C LYS A 39 11.78 -5.26 45.51
N PRO A 40 11.99 -4.70 46.73
CA PRO A 40 10.89 -4.49 47.68
C PRO A 40 10.16 -3.14 47.57
N LEU A 41 8.90 -3.23 48.03
CA LEU A 41 7.98 -2.23 48.59
C LEU A 41 8.48 -0.78 48.71
N MET A 42 7.62 0.17 48.32
CA MET A 42 7.13 1.23 49.21
C MET A 42 5.81 1.84 48.69
N THR A 43 4.94 2.13 49.66
CA THR A 43 3.87 3.17 49.69
C THR A 43 2.57 3.03 48.90
N MET A 44 1.66 2.28 49.53
CA MET A 44 0.22 2.51 49.70
C MET A 44 -0.35 3.88 49.23
N LYS A 45 -1.41 3.83 48.42
CA LYS A 45 -2.51 4.80 48.52
C LYS A 45 -3.86 4.14 48.22
N LYS A 46 -4.59 3.86 49.31
CA LYS A 46 -6.03 3.55 49.34
C LYS A 46 -6.82 4.64 48.61
N VAL A 47 -7.64 4.27 47.63
CA VAL A 47 -8.90 4.97 47.36
C VAL A 47 -10.02 3.94 47.23
N LYS A 48 -11.14 4.32 47.83
CA LYS A 48 -12.23 3.53 48.35
C LYS A 48 -13.26 3.25 47.26
N LYS A 49 -13.80 2.03 47.32
CA LYS A 49 -15.01 1.52 46.67
C LYS A 49 -16.23 2.43 46.92
N SER A 50 -17.02 2.69 45.88
CA SER A 50 -18.47 2.89 45.99
C SER A 50 -19.17 2.55 44.67
N SER A 51 -19.87 1.44 44.69
CA SER A 51 -20.97 1.07 43.79
C SER A 51 -22.23 1.83 44.19
N SER A 52 -22.92 2.47 43.25
CA SER A 52 -24.34 2.82 43.41
C SER A 52 -25.05 2.94 42.06
N SER A 53 -26.07 2.10 41.91
CA SER A 53 -27.13 2.15 40.91
C SER A 53 -28.18 3.24 41.25
N SER A 54 -28.54 4.08 40.27
CA SER A 54 -29.79 4.86 40.13
C SER A 54 -29.66 5.62 38.81
N SER A 55 -30.49 5.42 37.77
CA SER A 55 -31.94 5.73 37.67
C SER A 55 -32.21 7.18 38.02
N GLU A 56 -32.25 8.08 37.02
CA GLU A 56 -33.37 9.00 36.74
C GLU A 56 -33.02 9.98 35.61
N ASP A 57 -34.06 10.25 34.82
CA ASP A 57 -34.27 11.29 33.82
C ASP A 57 -33.59 12.65 34.12
N ASP A 58 -32.96 13.23 33.11
CA ASP A 58 -32.95 14.70 32.97
C ASP A 58 -32.92 15.09 31.49
N ASP A 59 -34.09 15.46 31.00
CA ASP A 59 -34.36 16.26 29.80
C ASP A 59 -33.59 17.59 29.86
N GLN A 60 -32.70 17.84 28.89
CA GLN A 60 -32.27 19.21 28.57
C GLN A 60 -32.41 19.51 27.07
N PRO A 61 -33.32 20.42 26.67
CA PRO A 61 -33.42 20.87 25.29
C PRO A 61 -32.44 22.00 24.95
N ILE A 62 -31.81 21.82 23.78
CA ILE A 62 -31.42 22.79 22.74
C ILE A 62 -31.62 24.28 23.08
N SER A 63 -30.54 25.08 23.06
CA SER A 63 -30.45 26.30 22.23
C SER A 63 -29.19 27.15 22.50
N ALA A 64 -28.76 27.85 21.44
CA ALA A 64 -27.93 29.06 21.49
C ALA A 64 -26.40 28.97 21.56
N PHE A 65 -25.77 28.49 20.47
CA PHE A 65 -24.52 29.13 19.99
C PHE A 65 -24.56 29.36 18.48
N LYS A 66 -25.36 30.35 18.06
CA LYS A 66 -25.14 31.11 16.83
C LYS A 66 -24.02 32.12 17.11
N LYS A 67 -22.89 32.05 16.40
CA LYS A 67 -22.02 33.21 16.06
C LYS A 67 -20.97 32.83 15.02
N LYS A 68 -21.20 33.30 13.80
CA LYS A 68 -20.26 33.68 12.72
C LYS A 68 -20.93 34.88 12.02
N PRO A 69 -20.28 35.69 11.15
CA PRO A 69 -18.86 35.91 10.86
C PRO A 69 -18.47 37.41 10.75
N THR A 70 -17.17 37.74 10.77
CA THR A 70 -16.59 38.99 10.23
C THR A 70 -15.25 38.62 9.56
N VAL A 71 -15.10 38.58 8.23
CA VAL A 71 -15.07 39.63 7.18
C VAL A 71 -13.73 40.39 7.10
N LYS A 72 -13.14 40.35 5.89
CA LYS A 72 -12.09 41.20 5.27
C LYS A 72 -10.65 41.02 5.81
N SER A 73 -9.65 40.77 4.97
CA SER A 73 -9.27 41.61 3.82
C SER A 73 -8.21 40.95 2.92
N GLU A 74 -8.30 41.21 1.62
CA GLU A 74 -7.21 41.08 0.63
C GLU A 74 -6.11 42.14 0.88
N PRO A 75 -4.89 41.99 0.31
CA PRO A 75 -4.64 42.71 -0.93
C PRO A 75 -3.77 42.00 -1.99
N LYS A 76 -4.00 42.46 -3.24
CA LYS A 76 -3.25 42.28 -4.49
C LYS A 76 -1.76 42.67 -4.40
N ILE A 77 -0.96 42.16 -5.35
CA ILE A 77 0.05 42.84 -6.23
C ILE A 77 1.14 41.80 -6.62
N LYS A 78 1.10 41.26 -7.85
CA LYS A 78 1.91 41.66 -9.03
C LYS A 78 3.43 41.73 -8.79
N ALA A 79 4.20 40.80 -9.40
CA ALA A 79 5.31 41.12 -10.31
C ALA A 79 5.96 39.83 -10.86
N GLU A 80 5.93 39.67 -12.18
CA GLU A 80 6.95 38.92 -12.94
C GLU A 80 8.28 39.69 -12.88
N PRO A 81 9.44 39.02 -13.11
CA PRO A 81 10.06 39.23 -14.42
C PRO A 81 10.77 38.01 -15.03
N LYS A 82 10.78 38.03 -16.37
CA LYS A 82 11.62 37.28 -17.31
C LYS A 82 13.13 37.48 -17.05
N VAL A 83 13.93 36.50 -17.50
CA VAL A 83 15.02 36.60 -18.51
C VAL A 83 16.22 35.69 -18.18
N LYS A 84 16.44 34.75 -19.12
CA LYS A 84 17.69 34.22 -19.70
C LYS A 84 19.01 34.41 -18.94
N ALA A 85 19.73 33.29 -18.75
CA ALA A 85 21.16 33.18 -19.06
C ALA A 85 21.59 31.71 -19.18
N GLU A 86 21.89 31.27 -20.41
CA GLU A 86 22.90 30.22 -20.64
C GLU A 86 24.29 30.79 -20.29
N PRO A 87 25.26 29.94 -19.89
CA PRO A 87 26.35 29.73 -20.84
C PRO A 87 27.10 28.37 -20.76
N LYS A 88 27.54 27.96 -21.97
CA LYS A 88 28.89 27.46 -22.34
C LYS A 88 29.40 26.10 -21.84
N VAL A 89 29.28 25.15 -22.74
CA VAL A 89 30.34 24.33 -23.37
C VAL A 89 31.81 24.66 -22.97
N LYS A 90 32.52 23.62 -22.49
CA LYS A 90 33.96 23.32 -22.69
C LYS A 90 34.04 21.79 -22.91
N LYS A 91 34.41 21.24 -24.09
CA LYS A 91 35.78 20.98 -24.62
C LYS A 91 36.77 20.56 -23.52
N GLU A 92 37.62 19.53 -23.60
CA GLU A 92 38.06 18.59 -24.65
C GLU A 92 39.01 17.57 -23.95
N ALA A 93 39.60 16.65 -24.74
CA ALA A 93 40.73 15.73 -24.45
C ALA A 93 40.32 14.32 -23.97
N ASN A 94 40.25 13.31 -24.84
CA ASN A 94 41.30 12.68 -25.66
C ASN A 94 42.39 12.00 -24.82
N GLY A 95 42.48 10.69 -24.92
CA GLY A 95 43.40 9.87 -24.11
C GLY A 95 43.33 8.39 -24.45
N SER A 96 43.52 8.06 -25.73
CA SER A 96 43.81 6.70 -26.18
C SER A 96 45.18 6.23 -25.66
N LYS A 97 45.23 5.12 -24.91
CA LYS A 97 46.48 4.35 -24.78
C LYS A 97 46.22 2.84 -24.74
N LYS A 98 46.60 2.23 -25.86
CA LYS A 98 46.72 0.82 -26.18
C LYS A 98 48.02 0.29 -25.54
N VAL A 99 48.01 -0.73 -24.69
CA VAL A 99 49.16 -1.63 -24.47
C VAL A 99 48.66 -3.03 -24.09
N LYS A 100 49.01 -4.01 -24.93
CA LYS A 100 48.95 -5.45 -24.70
C LYS A 100 49.88 -5.86 -23.56
N LYS A 101 49.50 -6.85 -22.74
CA LYS A 101 50.41 -7.90 -22.28
C LYS A 101 49.64 -9.13 -21.80
N GLU A 102 49.89 -10.22 -22.49
CA GLU A 102 49.65 -11.60 -22.05
C GLU A 102 50.56 -11.89 -20.84
N ALA A 103 50.03 -12.58 -19.83
CA ALA A 103 50.82 -13.41 -18.92
C ALA A 103 49.89 -14.33 -18.11
N ASP A 104 50.15 -15.63 -18.28
CA ASP A 104 50.04 -16.75 -17.36
C ASP A 104 48.78 -16.98 -16.50
N VAL A 105 48.12 -18.09 -16.85
CA VAL A 105 47.14 -18.81 -16.06
C VAL A 105 47.87 -19.51 -14.90
N LYS A 106 47.85 -18.87 -13.72
CA LYS A 106 48.17 -19.53 -12.46
C LYS A 106 46.86 -19.99 -11.80
N ILE A 107 46.57 -21.28 -11.89
CA ILE A 107 45.49 -21.95 -11.16
C ILE A 107 45.88 -21.97 -9.68
N GLU A 108 45.56 -20.89 -8.97
CA GLU A 108 45.55 -20.89 -7.51
C GLU A 108 44.19 -21.40 -7.03
N LYS A 109 44.28 -22.44 -6.19
CA LYS A 109 43.20 -23.09 -5.45
C LYS A 109 42.45 -22.02 -4.62
N ARG A 110 41.44 -21.40 -5.23
CA ARG A 110 40.55 -20.43 -4.57
C ARG A 110 39.80 -21.13 -3.46
N THR A 111 40.19 -20.84 -2.23
CA THR A 111 39.42 -21.14 -1.03
C THR A 111 38.07 -20.42 -1.12
N LEU A 112 36.97 -21.19 -1.01
CA LEU A 112 35.57 -20.79 -1.15
C LEU A 112 35.04 -19.95 0.05
N ALA A 113 35.83 -19.02 0.58
CA ALA A 113 35.54 -18.38 1.88
C ALA A 113 35.27 -16.86 1.82
N ALA A 114 34.89 -16.31 0.66
CA ALA A 114 34.69 -14.87 0.49
C ALA A 114 33.40 -14.47 -0.28
N SER A 115 32.26 -15.10 0.03
CA SER A 115 30.95 -14.75 -0.57
C SER A 115 29.85 -14.42 0.46
N THR A 116 30.19 -14.01 1.69
CA THR A 116 29.21 -13.69 2.75
C THR A 116 29.03 -12.20 3.03
N LYS A 117 29.86 -11.32 2.45
CA LYS A 117 29.75 -9.86 2.64
C LYS A 117 28.69 -9.19 1.77
N SER A 118 28.34 -9.78 0.63
CA SER A 118 27.34 -9.21 -0.30
C SER A 118 25.90 -9.41 0.21
N THR A 119 25.59 -10.62 0.68
CA THR A 119 24.24 -10.99 1.16
C THR A 119 23.80 -10.19 2.39
N ARG A 120 24.71 -9.87 3.33
CA ARG A 120 24.39 -9.01 4.49
C ARG A 120 23.98 -7.59 4.10
N LYS A 121 24.62 -7.00 3.08
CA LYS A 121 24.29 -5.64 2.64
C LYS A 121 22.90 -5.58 2.00
N VAL A 122 22.55 -6.59 1.20
CA VAL A 122 21.22 -6.71 0.58
C VAL A 122 20.13 -6.87 1.65
N ALA A 123 20.35 -7.70 2.66
CA ALA A 123 19.40 -7.88 3.77
C ALA A 123 19.18 -6.58 4.56
N HIS A 124 20.25 -5.81 4.84
CA HIS A 124 20.14 -4.54 5.55
C HIS A 124 19.38 -3.47 4.77
N ILE A 125 19.57 -3.44 3.45
CA ILE A 125 18.83 -2.52 2.55
C ILE A 125 17.35 -2.89 2.53
N ALA A 126 17.01 -4.19 2.45
CA ALA A 126 15.62 -4.65 2.48
C ALA A 126 14.93 -4.26 3.81
N PHE A 127 15.62 -4.44 4.94
CA PHE A 127 15.11 -4.04 6.25
C PHE A 127 14.84 -2.53 6.35
N LYS A 128 15.79 -1.70 5.92
CA LYS A 128 15.59 -0.24 5.89
C LYS A 128 14.47 0.22 4.96
N GLN A 129 14.25 -0.48 3.86
CA GLN A 129 13.12 -0.18 2.97
C GLN A 129 11.78 -0.48 3.65
N GLN A 130 11.71 -1.56 4.43
CA GLN A 130 10.52 -1.89 5.21
C GLN A 130 10.24 -0.83 6.29
N GLU A 131 11.24 -0.46 7.10
CA GLU A 131 11.09 0.61 8.10
C GLU A 131 10.64 1.93 7.47
N CYS A 132 11.16 2.24 6.27
CA CYS A 132 10.72 3.42 5.54
C CYS A 132 9.25 3.32 5.13
N SER A 133 8.82 2.19 4.56
CA SER A 133 7.40 2.04 4.20
C SER A 133 6.46 2.14 5.40
N GLU A 134 6.85 1.55 6.54
CA GLU A 134 6.12 1.65 7.80
C GLU A 134 6.01 3.10 8.27
N ALA A 135 7.13 3.82 8.30
CA ALA A 135 7.12 5.23 8.67
C ALA A 135 6.30 6.11 7.70
N LEU A 136 6.25 5.76 6.41
CA LEU A 136 5.42 6.46 5.43
C LEU A 136 3.94 6.16 5.62
N TYR A 137 3.57 4.93 5.99
CA TYR A 137 2.18 4.54 6.28
C TYR A 137 1.56 5.35 7.41
N ASP A 138 2.33 5.69 8.44
CA ASP A 138 1.87 6.49 9.58
C ASP A 138 1.65 7.98 9.27
N THR A 139 2.08 8.43 8.09
CA THR A 139 1.85 9.82 7.67
C THR A 139 0.42 10.04 7.18
N LEU A 140 -0.06 11.30 7.24
CA LEU A 140 -1.36 11.65 6.65
C LEU A 140 -1.44 11.33 5.15
N LYS A 141 -0.33 11.51 4.40
CA LYS A 141 -0.25 11.12 2.98
C LYS A 141 -0.28 9.60 2.83
N GLY A 142 0.42 8.87 3.70
CA GLY A 142 0.38 7.41 3.75
C GLY A 142 -1.03 6.88 3.93
N ARG A 143 -1.79 7.45 4.86
CA ARG A 143 -3.20 7.11 5.08
C ARG A 143 -4.07 7.37 3.85
N LEU A 144 -3.91 8.50 3.16
CA LEU A 144 -4.61 8.77 1.90
C LEU A 144 -4.32 7.70 0.85
N VAL A 145 -3.05 7.32 0.70
CA VAL A 145 -2.62 6.30 -0.26
C VAL A 145 -3.16 4.91 0.11
N GLN A 146 -3.10 4.52 1.38
CA GLN A 146 -3.67 3.25 1.86
C GLN A 146 -5.17 3.18 1.58
N GLU A 147 -5.91 4.24 1.92
CA GLU A 147 -7.33 4.33 1.62
C GLU A 147 -7.59 4.26 0.11
N LEU A 148 -6.78 4.93 -0.72
CA LEU A 148 -6.92 4.84 -2.17
C LEU A 148 -6.66 3.42 -2.68
N LEU A 149 -5.63 2.73 -2.18
CA LEU A 149 -5.28 1.36 -2.60
C LEU A 149 -6.38 0.34 -2.30
N CYS A 150 -7.23 0.53 -1.29
CA CYS A 150 -8.34 -0.39 -1.05
C CYS A 150 -9.45 -0.28 -2.11
N ARG A 151 -9.46 0.79 -2.91
CA ARG A 151 -10.55 1.13 -3.83
C ARG A 151 -10.08 1.78 -5.13
N TRP A 152 -8.82 1.56 -5.51
CA TRP A 152 -8.20 2.22 -6.67
C TRP A 152 -8.95 1.90 -7.97
N TRP A 153 -9.52 0.70 -8.05
CA TRP A 153 -10.27 0.19 -9.20
C TRP A 153 -11.55 0.99 -9.49
N TYR A 154 -12.02 1.81 -8.55
CA TYR A 154 -13.13 2.73 -8.78
C TYR A 154 -12.70 4.09 -9.35
N ALA A 155 -11.40 4.41 -9.38
CA ALA A 155 -10.91 5.71 -9.84
C ALA A 155 -9.93 5.61 -11.02
N LEU A 156 -9.29 4.46 -11.21
CA LEU A 156 -8.26 4.27 -12.22
C LEU A 156 -8.53 3.00 -13.03
N ASP A 157 -8.46 3.15 -14.35
CA ASP A 157 -8.41 2.04 -15.28
C ASP A 157 -6.94 1.59 -15.43
N TRP A 158 -6.54 0.59 -14.63
CA TRP A 158 -5.24 -0.06 -14.77
C TRP A 158 -5.39 -1.59 -14.82
N PRO A 159 -4.82 -2.27 -15.82
CA PRO A 159 -4.15 -1.70 -16.99
C PRO A 159 -5.11 -0.92 -17.91
N PRO A 160 -4.60 0.01 -18.75
CA PRO A 160 -5.44 0.70 -19.72
C PRO A 160 -6.11 -0.29 -20.68
N LYS A 161 -7.42 -0.13 -20.91
CA LYS A 161 -8.24 -1.06 -21.71
C LYS A 161 -7.78 -1.19 -23.16
N ASP A 162 -7.15 -0.14 -23.70
CA ASP A 162 -6.65 -0.11 -25.08
C ASP A 162 -5.22 -0.65 -25.23
N SER A 163 -4.67 -1.27 -24.17
CA SER A 163 -3.35 -1.87 -24.21
C SER A 163 -3.38 -3.17 -25.02
N ASN A 164 -2.90 -3.11 -26.27
CA ASN A 164 -2.66 -4.31 -27.05
C ASN A 164 -1.34 -4.96 -26.60
N TYR A 165 -1.42 -6.20 -26.12
CA TYR A 165 -0.24 -6.98 -25.74
C TYR A 165 0.09 -7.95 -26.86
N GLU A 166 1.34 -7.94 -27.32
CA GLU A 166 1.78 -8.90 -28.35
C GLU A 166 1.77 -10.33 -27.78
N GLU A 167 0.93 -11.17 -28.37
CA GLU A 167 0.95 -12.61 -28.16
C GLU A 167 2.12 -13.21 -28.93
N THR A 168 3.05 -13.81 -28.20
CA THR A 168 4.15 -14.58 -28.78
C THR A 168 3.81 -16.06 -28.65
N ALA A 169 4.26 -16.90 -29.60
CA ALA A 169 3.95 -18.34 -29.62
C ALA A 169 4.40 -19.15 -28.39
N ASP A 170 5.17 -18.51 -27.50
CA ASP A 170 5.71 -19.07 -26.26
C ASP A 170 4.97 -18.56 -25.01
N LEU A 171 4.04 -17.61 -25.16
CA LEU A 171 3.28 -16.99 -24.07
C LEU A 171 1.79 -17.15 -24.32
N GLN A 172 1.10 -17.76 -23.37
CA GLN A 172 -0.36 -17.89 -23.38
C GLN A 172 -0.97 -16.84 -22.43
N PRO A 173 -1.97 -16.05 -22.86
CA PRO A 173 -2.63 -15.10 -21.99
C PRO A 173 -3.35 -15.83 -20.83
N LEU A 174 -3.28 -15.25 -19.64
CA LEU A 174 -3.94 -15.80 -18.45
C LEU A 174 -5.36 -15.25 -18.35
N ASP A 175 -6.35 -16.14 -18.39
CA ASP A 175 -7.76 -15.75 -18.36
C ASP A 175 -8.11 -14.95 -17.09
N GLY A 176 -8.86 -13.87 -17.25
CA GLY A 176 -9.18 -12.92 -16.18
C GLY A 176 -8.05 -11.98 -15.75
N PHE A 177 -6.83 -12.12 -16.29
CA PHE A 177 -5.68 -11.27 -15.94
C PHE A 177 -5.09 -10.58 -17.18
N THR A 178 -5.76 -9.52 -17.64
CA THR A 178 -5.32 -8.72 -18.79
C THR A 178 -3.85 -8.29 -18.67
N GLY A 179 -3.05 -8.64 -19.68
CA GLY A 179 -1.62 -8.32 -19.75
C GLY A 179 -0.70 -9.26 -18.96
N ALA A 180 -1.22 -10.27 -18.28
CA ALA A 180 -0.44 -11.36 -17.69
C ALA A 180 -0.46 -12.59 -18.59
N PHE A 181 0.70 -13.24 -18.71
CA PHE A 181 0.92 -14.39 -19.58
C PHE A 181 1.61 -15.52 -18.81
N ILE A 182 1.38 -16.76 -19.20
CA ILE A 182 2.14 -17.92 -18.75
C ILE A 182 3.05 -18.41 -19.88
N SER A 183 4.32 -18.67 -19.58
CA SER A 183 5.26 -19.25 -20.54
C SER A 183 4.92 -20.71 -20.76
N VAL A 184 4.62 -21.10 -22.00
CA VAL A 184 4.24 -22.46 -22.38
C VAL A 184 5.36 -23.25 -23.06
N LYS A 185 6.50 -22.59 -23.31
CA LYS A 185 7.69 -23.18 -23.96
C LYS A 185 8.98 -22.71 -23.28
N GLY A 186 10.07 -23.44 -23.54
CA GLY A 186 11.43 -23.12 -23.07
C GLY A 186 11.69 -23.45 -21.60
N ASP A 187 12.87 -23.07 -21.11
CA ASP A 187 13.34 -23.38 -19.75
C ASP A 187 12.51 -22.72 -18.65
N ASN A 188 11.76 -21.66 -18.99
CA ASN A 188 10.89 -20.92 -18.08
C ASN A 188 9.43 -21.37 -18.17
N MET A 189 9.14 -22.56 -18.70
CA MET A 189 7.78 -23.09 -18.78
C MET A 189 7.07 -23.04 -17.41
N GLY A 190 5.86 -22.51 -17.38
CA GLY A 190 5.07 -22.28 -16.17
C GLY A 190 5.33 -20.94 -15.47
N SER A 191 6.33 -20.15 -15.89
CA SER A 191 6.56 -18.82 -15.33
C SER A 191 5.49 -17.81 -15.77
N ILE A 192 5.09 -16.92 -14.86
CA ILE A 192 4.14 -15.83 -15.15
C ILE A 192 4.92 -14.58 -15.56
N VAL A 193 4.62 -14.07 -16.74
CA VAL A 193 5.19 -12.84 -17.30
C VAL A 193 4.12 -11.76 -17.33
N ASP A 194 4.34 -10.70 -16.55
CA ASP A 194 3.48 -9.51 -16.55
C ASP A 194 3.99 -8.53 -17.61
N LYS A 195 3.27 -8.39 -18.73
CA LYS A 195 3.57 -7.43 -19.81
C LYS A 195 2.92 -6.07 -19.60
N ARG A 196 2.18 -5.85 -18.50
CA ARG A 196 1.56 -4.55 -18.22
C ARG A 196 2.64 -3.49 -18.03
N ASN A 197 2.35 -2.26 -18.45
CA ASN A 197 3.23 -1.14 -18.18
C ASN A 197 3.42 -0.99 -16.65
N SER A 198 4.67 -0.89 -16.21
CA SER A 198 5.00 -0.62 -14.81
C SER A 198 4.59 0.81 -14.41
N GLY A 199 4.54 1.73 -15.38
CA GLY A 199 4.02 3.07 -15.21
C GLY A 199 2.53 3.06 -14.85
N GLY A 200 2.16 3.80 -13.81
CA GLY A 200 0.78 3.91 -13.34
C GLY A 200 0.25 2.68 -12.59
N LYS A 201 1.09 1.68 -12.31
CA LYS A 201 0.68 0.53 -11.49
C LYS A 201 0.19 1.01 -10.12
N PRO A 202 -1.00 0.58 -9.64
CA PRO A 202 -1.55 0.99 -8.36
C PRO A 202 -0.76 0.33 -7.21
N THR A 203 0.40 0.92 -6.90
CA THR A 203 1.23 0.54 -5.76
C THR A 203 1.33 1.71 -4.80
N PHE A 204 1.65 1.41 -3.53
CA PHE A 204 1.85 2.45 -2.52
C PHE A 204 2.89 3.47 -2.98
N MET A 205 4.02 3.01 -3.51
CA MET A 205 5.09 3.91 -3.96
C MET A 205 4.67 4.77 -5.14
N THR A 206 3.92 4.22 -6.10
CA THR A 206 3.39 4.98 -7.24
C THR A 206 2.49 6.13 -6.77
N PHE A 207 1.50 5.83 -5.93
CA PHE A 207 0.59 6.87 -5.43
C PHE A 207 1.26 7.82 -4.41
N PHE A 208 2.22 7.35 -3.63
CA PHE A 208 2.95 8.20 -2.70
C PHE A 208 3.88 9.18 -3.42
N ALA A 209 4.37 8.83 -4.61
CA ALA A 209 5.14 9.73 -5.48
C ALA A 209 4.27 10.87 -6.04
N MET A 210 2.96 10.64 -6.25
CA MET A 210 2.02 11.67 -6.70
C MET A 210 1.83 12.79 -5.65
N PRO A 211 1.48 14.02 -6.05
CA PRO A 211 1.10 15.08 -5.11
C PRO A 211 -0.07 14.63 -4.21
N ALA A 212 0.00 14.91 -2.90
CA ALA A 212 -1.06 14.53 -1.96
C ALA A 212 -2.46 15.04 -2.35
N LYS A 213 -2.52 16.20 -3.03
CA LYS A 213 -3.77 16.75 -3.56
C LYS A 213 -4.37 15.85 -4.65
N GLU A 214 -3.57 15.36 -5.60
CA GLU A 214 -4.05 14.45 -6.65
C GLU A 214 -4.50 13.11 -6.07
N VAL A 215 -3.75 12.56 -5.09
CA VAL A 215 -4.15 11.34 -4.37
C VAL A 215 -5.48 11.52 -3.66
N GLN A 216 -5.68 12.67 -3.01
CA GLN A 216 -6.93 13.01 -2.35
C GLN A 216 -8.10 13.13 -3.34
N GLU A 217 -7.89 13.78 -4.49
CA GLU A 217 -8.89 13.90 -5.55
C GLU A 217 -9.28 12.52 -6.11
N LEU A 218 -8.30 11.66 -6.40
CA LEU A 218 -8.53 10.27 -6.81
C LEU A 218 -9.31 9.48 -5.77
N LEU A 219 -8.98 9.63 -4.49
CA LEU A 219 -9.69 8.96 -3.39
C LEU A 219 -11.15 9.41 -3.32
N VAL A 220 -11.43 10.70 -3.49
CA VAL A 220 -12.80 11.23 -3.53
C VAL A 220 -13.58 10.69 -4.73
N VAL A 221 -12.95 10.59 -5.91
CA VAL A 221 -13.55 9.97 -7.10
C VAL A 221 -13.85 8.49 -6.83
N ALA A 222 -12.91 7.75 -6.24
CA ALA A 222 -13.10 6.34 -5.89
C ALA A 222 -14.30 6.14 -4.97
N TYR A 223 -14.44 6.94 -3.92
CA TYR A 223 -15.60 6.86 -3.02
C TYR A 223 -16.93 7.14 -3.74
N LYS A 224 -16.98 8.17 -4.59
CA LYS A 224 -18.20 8.50 -5.35
C LYS A 224 -18.61 7.38 -6.29
N ASN A 225 -17.64 6.83 -7.03
CA ASN A 225 -17.90 5.73 -7.97
C ASN A 225 -18.29 4.44 -7.23
N GLN A 226 -17.62 4.15 -6.10
CA GLN A 226 -17.99 3.03 -5.22
C GLN A 226 -19.43 3.15 -4.72
N MET A 227 -19.84 4.34 -4.25
CA MET A 227 -21.21 4.58 -3.82
C MET A 227 -22.22 4.41 -4.96
N GLN A 228 -21.92 4.89 -6.17
CA GLN A 228 -22.79 4.73 -7.34
C GLN A 228 -22.97 3.26 -7.74
N VAL A 229 -21.89 2.49 -7.73
CA VAL A 229 -21.94 1.05 -8.02
C VAL A 229 -22.78 0.35 -6.95
N LEU A 230 -22.55 0.67 -5.68
CA LEU A 230 -23.29 0.07 -4.57
C LEU A 230 -24.79 0.40 -4.63
N GLU A 231 -25.15 1.66 -4.87
CA GLU A 231 -26.55 2.09 -5.01
C GLU A 231 -27.25 1.39 -6.18
N ARG A 232 -26.53 1.14 -7.30
CA ARG A 232 -27.06 0.41 -8.45
C ARG A 232 -27.34 -1.06 -8.16
N HIS A 233 -26.50 -1.72 -7.36
CA HIS A 233 -26.59 -3.17 -7.13
C HIS A 233 -27.42 -3.54 -5.89
N GLU A 234 -27.33 -2.74 -4.82
CA GLU A 234 -27.93 -3.05 -3.51
C GLU A 234 -29.05 -2.07 -3.11
N GLY A 235 -29.18 -0.94 -3.82
CA GLY A 235 -30.16 0.10 -3.54
C GLY A 235 -29.66 1.22 -2.61
N ALA A 236 -30.45 2.28 -2.48
CA ALA A 236 -30.09 3.50 -1.75
C ALA A 236 -30.04 3.34 -0.21
N ASP A 237 -30.67 2.29 0.33
CA ASP A 237 -30.80 2.05 1.76
C ASP A 237 -29.70 1.13 2.34
N CYS A 238 -28.68 0.78 1.54
CA CYS A 238 -27.57 -0.05 2.01
C CYS A 238 -26.84 0.61 3.21
N PRO A 239 -26.67 -0.09 4.35
CA PRO A 239 -25.97 0.45 5.54
C PRO A 239 -24.57 0.97 5.23
N LEU A 240 -23.84 0.30 4.33
CA LEU A 240 -22.48 0.65 3.95
C LEU A 240 -22.38 2.03 3.28
N LEU A 241 -23.45 2.54 2.64
CA LEU A 241 -23.47 3.89 2.08
C LEU A 241 -23.27 4.97 3.14
N LYS A 242 -23.73 4.75 4.38
CA LYS A 242 -23.53 5.72 5.48
C LYS A 242 -22.05 5.80 5.88
N ASP A 243 -21.38 4.66 5.94
CA ASP A 243 -19.96 4.57 6.27
C ASP A 243 -19.09 5.16 5.16
N LEU A 244 -19.42 4.89 3.88
CA LEU A 244 -18.74 5.48 2.73
C LEU A 244 -18.91 7.01 2.68
N LYS A 245 -20.11 7.54 2.96
CA LYS A 245 -20.34 8.99 3.06
C LYS A 245 -19.50 9.63 4.16
N THR A 246 -19.43 9.00 5.33
CA THR A 246 -18.60 9.46 6.45
C THR A 246 -17.12 9.45 6.08
N SER A 247 -16.66 8.39 5.43
CA SER A 247 -15.28 8.23 4.98
C SER A 247 -14.92 9.25 3.89
N LEU A 248 -15.81 9.52 2.94
CA LEU A 248 -15.67 10.56 1.93
C LEU A 248 -15.52 11.94 2.57
N LEU A 249 -16.34 12.29 3.55
CA LEU A 249 -16.23 13.57 4.27
C LEU A 249 -14.91 13.65 5.05
N SER A 250 -14.46 12.55 5.65
CA SER A 250 -13.15 12.48 6.32
C SER A 250 -12.02 12.73 5.33
N ALA A 251 -12.03 12.05 4.18
CA ALA A 251 -11.02 12.22 3.14
C ALA A 251 -10.97 13.67 2.59
N GLN A 252 -12.12 14.31 2.41
CA GLN A 252 -12.20 15.71 1.97
C GLN A 252 -11.69 16.72 3.01
N LYS A 253 -11.75 16.39 4.30
CA LYS A 253 -11.27 17.26 5.38
C LYS A 253 -9.75 17.21 5.59
N ILE A 254 -9.06 16.25 4.99
CA ILE A 254 -7.61 16.15 5.09
C ILE A 254 -6.96 17.34 4.37
N ASP A 255 -6.06 18.04 5.07
CA ASP A 255 -5.24 19.11 4.50
C ASP A 255 -4.11 18.48 3.67
N SER A 256 -4.19 18.64 2.34
CA SER A 256 -3.22 18.06 1.40
C SER A 256 -1.82 18.66 1.52
N ASP A 257 -1.70 19.96 1.85
CA ASP A 257 -0.40 20.60 2.06
C ASP A 257 0.28 20.07 3.33
N LYS A 258 -0.50 19.86 4.40
CA LYS A 258 0.01 19.25 5.63
C LYS A 258 0.41 17.79 5.40
N ALA A 259 -0.37 17.04 4.64
CA ALA A 259 -0.06 15.66 4.29
C ALA A 259 1.26 15.55 3.51
N GLU A 260 1.44 16.41 2.50
CA GLU A 260 2.66 16.45 1.69
C GLU A 260 3.90 16.79 2.54
N LYS A 261 3.81 17.84 3.37
CA LYS A 261 4.90 18.22 4.28
C LYS A 261 5.27 17.10 5.25
N GLY A 262 4.28 16.38 5.76
CA GLY A 262 4.48 15.22 6.64
C GLY A 262 5.23 14.09 5.94
N GLY A 263 4.81 13.74 4.73
CA GLY A 263 5.48 12.73 3.90
C GLY A 263 6.92 13.11 3.56
N LEU A 264 7.15 14.35 3.12
CA LEU A 264 8.49 14.86 2.81
C LEU A 264 9.42 14.89 4.02
N LYS A 265 8.90 15.15 5.23
CA LYS A 265 9.69 15.13 6.47
C LYS A 265 10.22 13.72 6.75
N VAL A 266 9.39 12.70 6.57
CA VAL A 266 9.81 11.29 6.71
C VAL A 266 10.78 10.91 5.60
N LEU A 267 10.52 11.28 4.35
CA LEU A 267 11.44 10.96 3.24
C LEU A 267 12.85 11.53 3.42
N LYS A 268 13.01 12.66 4.10
CA LYS A 268 14.33 13.24 4.41
C LYS A 268 15.18 12.34 5.31
N SER A 269 14.60 11.50 6.16
CA SER A 269 15.35 10.50 6.93
C SER A 269 15.72 9.25 6.13
N PHE A 270 15.18 9.10 4.90
CA PHE A 270 15.37 7.93 4.03
C PHE A 270 15.81 8.35 2.62
N THR A 271 17.04 8.87 2.50
CA THR A 271 17.59 9.45 1.27
C THR A 271 17.55 8.52 0.05
N GLU A 272 17.77 7.21 0.23
CA GLU A 272 17.70 6.22 -0.85
C GLU A 272 16.28 6.05 -1.40
N VAL A 273 15.28 5.99 -0.51
CA VAL A 273 13.87 5.87 -0.90
C VAL A 273 13.39 7.16 -1.58
N ALA A 274 13.80 8.32 -1.06
CA ALA A 274 13.51 9.61 -1.68
C ALA A 274 14.14 9.78 -3.07
N LYS A 275 15.23 9.08 -3.38
CA LYS A 275 15.78 9.02 -4.74
C LYS A 275 14.89 8.16 -5.63
N ARG A 276 14.54 6.95 -5.19
CA ARG A 276 13.68 6.04 -5.96
C ARG A 276 12.31 6.62 -6.30
N LEU A 277 11.70 7.36 -5.37
CA LEU A 277 10.41 8.02 -5.62
C LEU A 277 10.48 9.13 -6.68
N ARG A 278 11.65 9.73 -6.93
CA ARG A 278 11.82 10.73 -7.99
C ARG A 278 12.01 10.10 -9.37
N ASP A 279 12.36 8.82 -9.41
CA ASP A 279 12.61 8.07 -10.63
C ASP A 279 11.35 7.30 -11.12
N LEU A 280 10.25 7.34 -10.34
CA LEU A 280 8.93 6.79 -10.67
C LEU A 280 8.05 7.81 -11.38
#